data_AF-A5Y1E0-F1
#
_entry.id   AF-A5Y1E0-F1
#
_cell.length_a   1.000
_cell.length_b   1.000
_cell.length_c   1.000
_cell.angle_alpha   90.00
_cell.angle_beta   90.00
_cell.angle_gamma   90.00
#
_symmetry.space_group_name_H-M   'P 1'
#
loop_
_entity.id
_entity.type
_entity.pdbx_description
1 polymer ?
#
loop_
_entity_poly.entity_id
_entity_poly.type
_entity_poly.pdbx_seq_one_letter_code
_entity_poly.pdbx_strand_id
1 'polypeptide(L)'
;GMDLEFPVRQTDVDRLLHLREIELEREAGDHSYGRKAYMAYVTEGLGNLLEWDEIMMFQRKNGSFFNCPSTTAATLVNHYNDKALQYLNCLVSKFGSAVPTVYPLNIYCQLSWVDALEKMGISQYFVSEIKSILDTTYVSWLERDEEIMLDITTCAMAFR
;
A
#
# COMPACT_ATOMS: atom_id res chain seq x y z
N GLY A 1 -2.22 4.94 29.41
CA GLY A 1 -3.19 4.68 28.32
C GLY A 1 -4.00 5.93 28.08
N MET A 2 -4.95 5.89 27.13
CA MET A 2 -5.88 7.01 26.88
C MET A 2 -7.19 6.91 27.71
N ASP A 3 -7.22 6.02 28.71
CA ASP A 3 -8.37 5.75 29.60
C ASP A 3 -9.72 5.57 28.87
N LEU A 4 -9.69 4.80 27.79
CA LEU A 4 -10.87 4.45 26.99
C LEU A 4 -11.47 3.12 27.45
N GLU A 5 -12.79 3.11 27.66
CA GLU A 5 -13.55 1.89 27.95
C GLU A 5 -14.08 1.27 26.65
N PHE A 6 -13.74 0.01 26.40
CA PHE A 6 -14.22 -0.74 25.23
C PHE A 6 -15.09 -1.92 25.67
N PRO A 7 -16.27 -2.14 25.05
CA PRO A 7 -17.15 -3.27 25.37
C PRO A 7 -16.64 -4.57 24.72
N VAL A 8 -15.38 -4.93 24.95
CA VAL A 8 -14.73 -6.14 24.41
C VAL A 8 -14.35 -7.04 25.59
N ARG A 9 -14.56 -8.36 25.45
CA ARG A 9 -14.16 -9.30 26.49
C ARG A 9 -12.63 -9.34 26.59
N GLN A 10 -12.11 -9.31 27.81
CA GLN A 10 -10.67 -9.39 28.05
C GLN A 10 -10.04 -10.63 27.38
N THR A 11 -10.74 -11.78 27.43
CA THR A 11 -10.29 -13.02 26.77
C THR A 11 -10.11 -12.90 25.27
N ASP A 12 -10.93 -12.07 24.60
CA ASP A 12 -10.82 -11.84 23.16
C ASP A 12 -9.62 -10.94 22.85
N VAL A 13 -9.36 -9.93 23.69
CA VAL A 13 -8.18 -9.05 23.60
C VAL A 13 -6.90 -9.84 23.84
N ASP A 14 -6.84 -10.63 24.92
CA ASP A 14 -5.68 -11.45 25.26
C ASP A 14 -5.34 -12.43 24.14
N ARG A 15 -6.37 -13.03 23.52
CA ARG A 15 -6.19 -13.91 22.37
C ARG A 15 -5.60 -13.17 21.16
N LEU A 16 -6.06 -11.96 20.85
CA LEU A 16 -5.50 -11.14 19.77
C LEU A 16 -4.04 -10.76 20.03
N LEU A 17 -3.72 -10.37 21.26
CA LEU A 17 -2.34 -10.04 21.66
C LEU A 17 -1.42 -11.25 21.58
N HIS A 18 -1.89 -12.43 22.01
CA HIS A 18 -1.13 -13.67 21.89
C HIS A 18 -0.87 -14.04 20.43
N LEU A 19 -1.86 -13.90 19.54
CA LEU A 19 -1.67 -14.14 18.10
C LEU A 19 -0.67 -13.15 17.49
N ARG A 20 -0.70 -11.88 17.91
CA ARG A 20 0.28 -10.87 17.50
C ARG A 20 1.69 -11.24 17.94
N GLU A 21 1.85 -11.73 19.17
CA GLU A 21 3.15 -12.15 19.70
C GLU A 21 3.71 -13.35 18.92
N ILE A 22 2.89 -14.37 18.66
CA ILE A 22 3.29 -15.52 17.82
C ILE A 22 3.77 -15.07 16.44
N GLU A 23 3.05 -14.14 15.80
CA GLU A 23 3.45 -13.60 14.51
C GLU A 23 4.80 -12.88 14.60
N LEU A 24 4.99 -12.03 15.60
CA LEU A 24 6.27 -11.31 15.80
C LEU A 24 7.44 -12.24 16.11
N GLU A 25 7.23 -13.29 16.91
CA GLU A 25 8.24 -14.31 17.20
C GLU A 25 8.63 -15.11 15.95
N ARG A 26 7.64 -15.47 15.12
CA ARG A 26 7.89 -16.13 13.83
C ARG A 26 8.80 -15.27 12.96
N GLU A 27 8.55 -13.96 12.94
CA GLU A 27 9.35 -13.05 12.16
C GLU A 27 10.75 -12.88 12.76
N ALA A 28 10.93 -12.86 14.08
CA ALA A 28 12.18 -12.52 14.80
C ALA A 28 13.48 -13.14 14.22
N GLY A 29 13.45 -14.39 13.75
CA GLY A 29 14.62 -15.11 13.23
C GLY A 29 14.89 -14.99 11.73
N ASP A 30 14.00 -14.36 10.94
CA ASP A 30 14.17 -14.22 9.49
C ASP A 30 14.79 -12.86 9.15
N HIS A 31 15.78 -12.76 8.27
CA HIS A 31 16.34 -11.47 7.81
C HIS A 31 16.07 -11.22 6.32
N SER A 32 15.12 -11.93 5.74
CA SER A 32 14.74 -11.82 4.34
C SER A 32 14.21 -10.42 3.99
N TYR A 33 14.39 -10.04 2.73
CA TYR A 33 13.79 -8.82 2.18
C TYR A 33 12.25 -8.82 2.32
N GLY A 34 11.63 -10.00 2.18
CA GLY A 34 10.18 -10.17 2.34
C GLY A 34 9.69 -9.83 3.74
N ARG A 35 10.36 -10.31 4.78
CA ARG A 35 10.06 -9.92 6.17
C ARG A 35 10.19 -8.41 6.34
N LYS A 36 11.31 -7.83 5.90
CA LYS A 36 11.54 -6.38 6.04
C LYS A 36 10.43 -5.57 5.37
N ALA A 37 10.00 -6.00 4.18
CA ALA A 37 8.88 -5.37 3.47
C ALA A 37 7.56 -5.52 4.24
N TYR A 38 7.26 -6.70 4.78
CA TYR A 38 6.06 -6.94 5.58
C TYR A 38 6.03 -6.07 6.84
N MET A 39 7.11 -6.06 7.62
CA MET A 39 7.25 -5.22 8.82
C MET A 39 7.15 -3.73 8.49
N ALA A 40 7.76 -3.30 7.37
CA ALA A 40 7.67 -1.93 6.88
C ALA A 40 6.27 -1.57 6.37
N TYR A 41 5.45 -2.53 5.95
CA TYR A 41 4.07 -2.29 5.51
C TYR A 41 3.13 -2.03 6.70
N VAL A 42 3.32 -2.71 7.83
CA VAL A 42 2.41 -2.65 9.01
C VAL A 42 2.96 -1.77 10.14
N THR A 43 3.79 -0.78 9.83
CA THR A 43 4.54 -0.01 10.83
C THR A 43 3.65 0.74 11.82
N GLU A 44 2.45 1.13 11.41
CA GLU A 44 1.46 1.78 12.28
C GLU A 44 1.07 0.92 13.48
N GLY A 45 1.17 -0.41 13.37
CA GLY A 45 0.82 -1.37 14.43
C GLY A 45 2.02 -1.86 15.25
N LEU A 46 3.24 -1.42 14.92
CA LEU A 46 4.48 -1.94 15.49
C LEU A 46 5.17 -0.95 16.44
N GLY A 47 4.93 0.35 16.28
CA GLY A 47 5.48 1.37 17.18
C GLY A 47 7.01 1.34 17.23
N ASN A 48 7.59 1.25 18.42
CA ASN A 48 9.05 1.30 18.65
C ASN A 48 9.79 -0.01 18.36
N LEU A 49 9.11 -1.04 17.85
CA LEU A 49 9.70 -2.36 17.59
C LEU A 49 10.54 -2.42 16.31
N LEU A 50 10.71 -1.30 15.61
CA LEU A 50 11.24 -1.24 14.26
C LEU A 50 12.59 -0.55 14.16
N GLU A 51 13.47 -1.15 13.36
CA GLU A 51 14.69 -0.53 12.85
C GLU A 51 14.31 0.39 11.68
N TRP A 52 14.18 1.68 11.96
CA TRP A 52 13.64 2.65 11.00
C TRP A 52 14.50 2.88 9.77
N ASP A 53 15.81 2.70 9.89
CA ASP A 53 16.73 2.73 8.75
C ASP A 53 16.38 1.65 7.73
N GLU A 54 15.88 0.49 8.19
CA GLU A 54 15.43 -0.56 7.30
C GLU A 54 14.09 -0.22 6.63
N ILE A 55 13.21 0.51 7.31
CA ILE A 55 11.93 0.94 6.73
C ILE A 55 12.15 1.96 5.62
N MET A 56 13.09 2.88 5.81
CA MET A 56 13.33 3.98 4.85
C MET A 56 13.69 3.47 3.45
N MET A 57 14.22 2.26 3.31
CA MET A 57 14.53 1.68 2.01
C MET A 57 13.29 1.38 1.15
N PHE A 58 12.10 1.33 1.76
CA PHE A 58 10.83 1.05 1.07
C PHE A 58 10.06 2.32 0.64
N GLN A 59 10.65 3.51 0.83
CA GLN A 59 10.01 4.75 0.39
C GLN A 59 9.96 4.82 -1.15
N ARG A 60 8.75 4.96 -1.71
CA ARG A 60 8.51 5.08 -3.14
C ARG A 60 8.88 6.47 -3.65
N LYS A 61 9.00 6.61 -4.98
CA LYS A 61 9.27 7.92 -5.64
C LYS A 61 8.26 9.01 -5.28
N ASN A 62 7.00 8.64 -5.10
CA ASN A 62 5.93 9.57 -4.71
C ASN A 62 5.97 9.99 -3.23
N GLY A 63 6.94 9.48 -2.45
CA GLY A 63 7.12 9.78 -1.03
C GLY A 63 6.36 8.87 -0.07
N SER A 64 5.45 8.03 -0.57
CA SER A 64 4.72 7.06 0.24
C SER A 64 5.57 5.87 0.66
N PHE A 65 5.10 5.18 1.69
CA PHE A 65 5.49 3.81 1.98
C PHE A 65 4.38 2.90 1.47
N PHE A 66 4.70 2.06 0.48
CA PHE A 66 3.77 1.09 -0.12
C PHE A 66 2.45 1.68 -0.66
N ASN A 67 2.41 2.97 -1.05
CA ASN A 67 1.18 3.69 -1.38
C ASN A 67 0.16 3.71 -0.22
N CYS A 68 0.54 3.34 1.01
CA CYS A 68 -0.34 3.19 2.16
C CYS A 68 -0.30 4.46 3.03
N PRO A 69 -1.42 5.20 3.17
CA PRO A 69 -1.42 6.43 3.96
C PRO A 69 -1.20 6.20 5.46
N SER A 70 -1.71 5.10 6.04
CA SER A 70 -1.50 4.79 7.47
C SER A 70 -0.03 4.55 7.77
N THR A 71 0.61 3.66 7.02
CA THR A 71 2.05 3.37 7.10
C THR A 71 2.88 4.64 6.91
N THR A 72 2.53 5.46 5.91
CA THR A 72 3.26 6.71 5.62
C THR A 72 3.12 7.73 6.75
N ALA A 73 1.92 7.84 7.35
CA ALA A 73 1.68 8.71 8.50
C ALA A 73 2.41 8.22 9.75
N ALA A 74 2.40 6.91 10.02
CA ALA A 74 3.17 6.32 11.11
C ALA A 74 4.66 6.61 10.96
N THR A 75 5.21 6.48 9.76
CA THR A 75 6.58 6.88 9.48
C THR A 75 6.80 8.36 9.76
N LEU A 76 5.95 9.26 9.25
CA LEU A 76 6.11 10.70 9.47
C LEU A 76 6.10 11.10 10.95
N VAL A 77 5.24 10.47 11.76
CA VAL A 77 5.13 10.75 13.20
C VAL A 77 6.38 10.32 13.96
N ASN A 78 6.96 9.16 13.60
CA ASN A 78 8.14 8.63 14.28
C ASN A 78 9.46 9.20 13.72
N HIS A 79 9.48 9.50 12.42
CA HIS A 79 10.61 10.02 11.67
C HIS A 79 10.14 11.12 10.74
N TYR A 80 10.45 12.36 11.09
CA TYR A 80 10.11 13.49 10.26
C TYR A 80 10.74 13.33 8.85
N ASN A 81 9.89 13.15 7.83
CA ASN A 81 10.28 12.88 6.45
C ASN A 81 9.47 13.77 5.50
N ASP A 82 10.15 14.71 4.83
CA ASP A 82 9.49 15.71 3.98
C ASP A 82 8.73 15.08 2.81
N LYS A 83 9.22 13.98 2.23
CA LYS A 83 8.54 13.30 1.13
C LYS A 83 7.26 12.60 1.59
N ALA A 84 7.28 11.99 2.78
CA ALA A 84 6.10 11.40 3.40
C ALA A 84 5.04 12.48 3.69
N LEU A 85 5.46 13.63 4.20
CA LEU A 85 4.57 14.78 4.41
C LEU A 85 3.99 15.31 3.09
N GLN A 86 4.81 15.44 2.05
CA GLN A 86 4.35 15.86 0.71
C GLN A 86 3.31 14.90 0.15
N TYR A 87 3.53 13.58 0.27
CA TYR A 87 2.57 12.57 -0.14
C TYR A 87 1.23 12.72 0.59
N LEU A 88 1.26 12.82 1.92
CA LEU A 88 0.03 12.95 2.73
C LEU A 88 -0.71 14.27 2.44
N ASN A 89 0.02 15.37 2.26
CA ASN A 89 -0.58 16.65 1.87
C ASN A 89 -1.24 16.56 0.48
N CYS A 90 -0.63 15.84 -0.46
CA CYS A 90 -1.24 15.58 -1.77
C CYS A 90 -2.57 14.82 -1.63
N LEU A 91 -2.62 13.80 -0.77
CA LEU A 91 -3.85 13.06 -0.50
C LEU A 91 -4.94 13.93 0.13
N VAL A 92 -4.62 14.66 1.19
CA VAL A 92 -5.57 15.55 1.88
C VAL A 92 -6.06 16.65 0.92
N SER A 93 -5.17 17.19 0.08
CA SER A 93 -5.57 18.16 -0.94
C SER A 93 -6.52 17.56 -1.99
N LYS A 94 -6.40 16.25 -2.28
CA LYS A 94 -7.22 15.57 -3.29
C LYS A 94 -8.55 15.05 -2.73
N PHE A 95 -8.55 14.50 -1.52
CA PHE A 95 -9.68 13.79 -0.91
C PHE A 95 -10.33 14.56 0.25
N GLY A 96 -9.81 15.74 0.60
CA GLY A 96 -10.32 16.56 1.69
C GLY A 96 -9.99 15.96 3.04
N SER A 97 -11.01 15.68 3.84
CA SER A 97 -10.86 15.25 5.24
C SER A 97 -10.67 13.74 5.43
N ALA A 98 -10.45 12.99 4.35
CA ALA A 98 -10.28 11.54 4.38
C ALA A 98 -9.20 11.10 3.40
N VAL A 99 -8.73 9.86 3.54
CA VAL A 99 -7.78 9.23 2.62
C VAL A 99 -8.22 7.79 2.32
N PRO A 100 -7.91 7.25 1.14
CA PRO A 100 -8.09 5.82 0.86
C PRO A 100 -7.10 4.97 1.65
N THR A 101 -7.27 3.64 1.62
CA THR A 101 -6.29 2.71 2.21
C THR A 101 -5.01 2.59 1.38
N VAL A 102 -5.08 2.78 0.06
CA VAL A 102 -3.94 2.73 -0.87
C VAL A 102 -4.10 3.78 -1.96
N TYR A 103 -3.04 4.51 -2.32
CA TYR A 103 -3.01 5.48 -3.43
C TYR A 103 -1.58 5.77 -3.95
N PRO A 104 -1.35 5.96 -5.26
CA PRO A 104 -2.29 5.76 -6.36
C PRO A 104 -2.62 4.27 -6.59
N LEU A 105 -3.70 4.04 -7.35
CA LEU A 105 -4.19 2.74 -7.82
C LEU A 105 -4.73 2.84 -9.26
N ASN A 106 -4.36 3.88 -10.00
CA ASN A 106 -4.98 4.18 -11.30
C ASN A 106 -4.69 3.10 -12.34
N ILE A 107 -3.46 2.60 -12.43
CA ILE A 107 -3.09 1.60 -13.44
C ILE A 107 -3.82 0.28 -13.15
N TYR A 108 -3.76 -0.17 -11.90
CA TYR A 108 -4.48 -1.38 -11.46
C TYR A 108 -5.99 -1.27 -11.75
N CYS A 109 -6.61 -0.16 -11.36
CA CYS A 109 -8.03 0.05 -11.60
C CYS A 109 -8.33 0.05 -13.11
N GLN A 110 -7.60 0.82 -13.91
CA GLN A 110 -7.82 0.91 -15.35
C GLN A 110 -7.68 -0.45 -16.05
N LEU A 111 -6.66 -1.24 -15.72
CA LEU A 111 -6.50 -2.59 -16.25
C LEU A 111 -7.63 -3.54 -15.80
N SER A 112 -8.10 -3.39 -14.56
CA SER A 112 -9.25 -4.15 -14.06
C SER A 112 -10.54 -3.80 -14.80
N TRP A 113 -10.73 -2.54 -15.17
CA TRP A 113 -11.85 -2.12 -16.01
C TRP A 113 -11.77 -2.74 -17.40
N VAL A 114 -10.60 -2.72 -18.04
CA VAL A 114 -10.41 -3.35 -19.36
C VAL A 114 -10.72 -4.85 -19.27
N ASP A 115 -10.14 -5.56 -18.31
CA ASP A 115 -10.38 -6.99 -18.09
C ASP A 115 -11.86 -7.31 -17.85
N ALA A 116 -12.56 -6.49 -17.05
CA ALA A 116 -13.98 -6.65 -16.80
C ALA A 116 -14.82 -6.47 -18.08
N LEU A 117 -14.53 -5.43 -18.88
CA LEU A 117 -15.25 -5.16 -20.14
C LEU A 117 -15.05 -6.30 -21.15
N GLU A 118 -13.84 -6.84 -21.25
CA GLU A 118 -13.53 -8.01 -22.10
C GLU A 118 -14.30 -9.25 -21.63
N LYS A 119 -14.23 -9.57 -20.33
CA LYS A 119 -14.91 -10.75 -19.75
C LYS A 119 -16.43 -10.67 -19.87
N MET A 120 -17.00 -9.46 -19.85
CA MET A 120 -18.43 -9.23 -20.05
C MET A 120 -18.86 -9.30 -21.53
N GLY A 121 -17.92 -9.33 -22.49
CA GLY A 121 -18.24 -9.37 -23.92
C GLY A 121 -18.84 -8.06 -24.45
N ILE A 122 -18.53 -6.94 -23.81
CA ILE A 122 -19.02 -5.59 -24.17
C ILE A 122 -17.89 -4.61 -24.52
N SER A 123 -16.64 -5.09 -24.59
CA SER A 123 -15.47 -4.26 -24.90
C SER A 123 -15.54 -3.58 -26.28
N GLN A 124 -16.30 -4.13 -27.22
CA GLN A 124 -16.53 -3.55 -28.56
C GLN A 124 -17.17 -2.15 -28.53
N TYR A 125 -17.83 -1.78 -27.44
CA TYR A 125 -18.42 -0.45 -27.28
C TYR A 125 -17.44 0.60 -26.73
N PHE A 126 -16.24 0.18 -26.30
CA PHE A 126 -15.26 1.03 -25.59
C PHE A 126 -13.86 0.95 -26.22
N VAL A 127 -13.78 0.67 -27.53
CA VAL A 127 -12.50 0.39 -28.22
C VAL A 127 -11.50 1.55 -28.08
N SER A 128 -11.98 2.80 -28.18
CA SER A 128 -11.14 4.00 -28.03
C SER A 128 -10.58 4.14 -26.62
N GLU A 129 -11.42 3.95 -25.61
CA GLU A 129 -11.09 4.10 -24.19
C GLU A 129 -10.13 3.00 -23.74
N ILE A 130 -10.40 1.75 -24.13
CA ILE A 130 -9.52 0.61 -23.88
C ILE A 130 -8.16 0.86 -24.51
N LYS A 131 -8.11 1.28 -25.79
CA LYS A 131 -6.86 1.60 -26.46
C LYS A 131 -6.08 2.69 -25.71
N SER A 132 -6.74 3.77 -25.29
CA SER A 132 -6.09 4.85 -24.55
C SER A 132 -5.50 4.38 -23.21
N ILE A 133 -6.20 3.48 -22.50
CA ILE A 133 -5.72 2.88 -21.25
C ILE A 133 -4.48 2.02 -21.51
N LEU A 134 -4.53 1.15 -22.51
CA LEU A 134 -3.43 0.25 -22.85
C LEU A 134 -2.21 1.03 -23.36
N ASP A 135 -2.40 2.07 -24.18
CA ASP A 135 -1.33 2.94 -24.66
C ASP A 135 -0.63 3.64 -23.47
N THR A 136 -1.39 4.15 -22.50
CA THR A 136 -0.83 4.79 -21.30
C THR A 136 -0.10 3.79 -20.41
N THR A 137 -0.70 2.61 -20.19
CA THR A 137 -0.09 1.53 -19.41
C THR A 137 1.22 1.07 -20.06
N TYR A 138 1.26 0.98 -21.40
CA TYR A 138 2.46 0.59 -22.13
C TYR A 138 3.60 1.59 -21.95
N VAL A 139 3.32 2.90 -21.95
CA VAL A 139 4.32 3.92 -21.63
C VAL A 139 4.85 3.73 -20.21
N SER A 140 3.97 3.60 -19.21
CA SER A 140 4.38 3.32 -17.82
C SER A 140 5.18 2.02 -17.69
N TRP A 141 4.85 0.99 -18.46
CA TRP A 141 5.58 -0.27 -18.50
C TRP A 141 7.02 -0.08 -19.00
N LEU A 142 7.19 0.65 -20.11
CA LEU A 142 8.51 0.95 -20.67
C LEU A 142 9.37 1.77 -19.71
N GLU A 143 8.74 2.69 -18.96
CA GLU A 143 9.40 3.51 -17.94
C GLU A 143 9.69 2.75 -16.63
N ARG A 144 9.27 1.48 -16.53
CA ARG A 144 9.35 0.67 -15.31
C ARG A 144 8.72 1.38 -14.11
N ASP A 145 7.51 1.89 -14.32
CA ASP A 145 6.74 2.56 -13.27
C ASP A 145 6.59 1.65 -12.02
N GLU A 146 6.79 2.23 -10.84
CA GLU A 146 6.73 1.51 -9.56
C GLU A 146 5.33 0.96 -9.27
N GLU A 147 4.28 1.60 -9.76
CA GLU A 147 2.90 1.11 -9.60
C GLU A 147 2.68 -0.21 -10.35
N ILE A 148 3.39 -0.44 -11.46
CA ILE A 148 3.38 -1.71 -12.18
C ILE A 148 4.40 -2.69 -11.58
N MET A 149 5.65 -2.25 -11.42
CA MET A 149 6.77 -3.17 -11.16
C MET A 149 6.80 -3.71 -9.73
N LEU A 150 6.27 -2.96 -8.75
CA LEU A 150 6.29 -3.35 -7.34
C LEU A 150 5.03 -4.09 -6.88
N ASP A 151 4.01 -4.20 -7.74
CA ASP A 151 2.78 -4.94 -7.46
C ASP A 151 2.62 -6.10 -8.45
N ILE A 152 2.74 -7.33 -7.97
CA ILE A 152 2.74 -8.52 -8.83
C ILE A 152 1.42 -8.70 -9.57
N THR A 153 0.29 -8.32 -8.95
CA THR A 153 -1.02 -8.42 -9.56
C THR A 153 -1.16 -7.44 -10.71
N THR A 154 -0.79 -6.18 -10.51
CA THR A 154 -0.79 -5.14 -11.54
C THR A 154 0.18 -5.48 -12.66
N CYS A 155 1.38 -5.97 -12.34
CA CYS A 155 2.35 -6.43 -13.33
C CYS A 155 1.79 -7.56 -14.22
N ALA A 156 1.18 -8.58 -13.61
CA ALA A 156 0.59 -9.69 -14.34
C ALA A 156 -0.59 -9.26 -15.22
N MET A 157 -1.40 -8.31 -14.73
CA MET A 157 -2.50 -7.74 -15.52
C MET A 157 -2.02 -6.87 -16.68
N ALA A 158 -0.95 -6.10 -16.49
CA ALA A 158 -0.37 -5.27 -17.53
C ALA A 158 0.31 -6.09 -18.63
N PHE A 159 0.83 -7.28 -18.27
CA PHE A 159 1.51 -8.18 -19.19
C PHE A 159 0.56 -8.96 -20.11
N ARG A 160 -0.62 -9.36 -19.59
CA ARG A 160 -1.59 -10.20 -20.29
C ARG A 160 -2.24 -9.48 -21.47
#